data_AF-B6W3X4-F1
#
_entry.id   AF-B6W3X4-F1
#
_cell.length_a   1.000
_cell.length_b   1.000
_cell.length_c   1.000
_cell.angle_alpha   90.00
_cell.angle_beta   90.00
_cell.angle_gamma   90.00
#
_symmetry.space_group_name_H-M   'P 1'
#
loop_
_entity.id
_entity.type
_entity.pdbx_description
1 polymer ?
#
loop_
_entity_poly.entity_id
_entity_poly.type
_entity_poly.pdbx_seq_one_letter_code
_entity_poly.pdbx_strand_id
1 'polypeptide(L)' 'MHRIYNVKNEEYYLIGDAQTVIEGPIQREQIFAIIIKVKRKGKWIVPEDFQWKFFAHIWPNIIPLRRTIIKTYRFFKR' A
#
# COMPACT_ATOMS: atom_id res chain seq x y z
N MET A 1 -0.93 -1.76 -5.94
CA MET A 1 -0.08 -0.65 -5.49
C MET A 1 0.74 -1.17 -4.34
N HIS A 2 2.06 -1.09 -4.49
CA HIS A 2 3.01 -1.45 -3.46
C HIS A 2 3.34 -0.22 -2.64
N ARG A 3 3.60 -0.44 -1.36
CA ARG A 3 3.98 0.60 -0.41
C ARG A 3 5.21 0.14 0.33
N ILE A 4 6.05 1.10 0.72
CA ILE A 4 7.18 0.83 1.59
C ILE A 4 6.61 0.47 2.96
N TYR A 5 6.83 -0.78 3.37
CA TYR A 5 6.48 -1.28 4.70
C TYR A 5 7.58 -0.96 5.70
N ASN A 6 8.84 -1.17 5.32
CA ASN A 6 10.00 -0.91 6.17
C ASN A 6 11.25 -0.61 5.33
N VAL A 7 12.22 0.06 5.94
CA VAL A 7 13.55 0.33 5.37
C VAL A 7 14.61 -0.05 6.41
N LYS A 8 15.55 -0.93 6.07
CA LYS A 8 16.64 -1.35 6.96
C LYS A 8 17.94 -1.41 6.17
N ASN A 9 19.01 -0.76 6.64
CA ASN A 9 20.32 -0.80 5.98
C ASN A 9 20.26 -0.57 4.45
N GLU A 10 19.48 0.43 4.02
CA GLU A 10 19.24 0.75 2.60
C GLU A 10 18.45 -0.32 1.80
N GLU A 11 18.02 -1.39 2.45
CA GLU A 11 17.10 -2.37 1.89
C GLU A 11 15.64 -1.95 2.12
N TYR A 12 14.85 -2.03 1.06
CA TYR A 12 13.43 -1.71 1.08
C TYR A 12 12.59 -2.98 1.18
N TYR A 13 11.60 -2.96 2.07
CA TYR A 13 10.58 -3.99 2.16
C TYR A 13 9.26 -3.40 1.69
N LEU A 14 8.69 -3.96 0.63
CA LEU A 14 7.45 -3.50 0.03
C LEU A 14 6.30 -4.42 0.44
N ILE A 15 5.09 -3.88 0.44
CA ILE A 15 3.88 -4.68 0.58
C ILE A 15 2.80 -4.17 -0.37
N GLY A 16 2.17 -5.09 -1.10
CA GLY A 16 1.02 -4.76 -1.94
C GLY A 16 -0.24 -4.52 -1.12
N ASP A 17 -1.07 -3.56 -1.52
CA ASP A 17 -2.33 -3.24 -0.83
C ASP A 17 -3.30 -4.43 -0.71
N ALA A 18 -3.24 -5.39 -1.64
CA ALA A 18 -4.09 -6.59 -1.62
C ALA A 18 -3.33 -7.87 -1.21
N GLN A 19 -2.06 -7.76 -0.85
CA GLN A 19 -1.21 -8.87 -0.44
C GLN A 19 -0.98 -8.85 1.08
N THR A 20 -0.65 -10.03 1.60
CA THR A 20 -0.21 -10.23 3.00
C THR A 20 1.25 -10.59 3.12
N VAL A 21 1.94 -10.77 1.99
CA VAL A 21 3.35 -11.11 1.92
C VAL A 21 4.14 -9.81 1.78
N ILE A 22 5.18 -9.67 2.59
CA ILE A 22 6.16 -8.60 2.49
C ILE A 22 7.21 -9.03 1.47
N GLU A 23 7.46 -8.18 0.48
CA GLU A 23 8.42 -8.38 -0.60
C GLU A 23 9.73 -7.69 -0.22
N GLY A 24 10.84 -8.43 -0.15
CA GLY A 24 12.16 -7.86 0.10
C GLY A 24 13.20 -8.89 0.54
N PRO A 25 14.47 -8.47 0.68
CA PRO A 25 14.95 -7.09 0.51
C PRO A 25 14.97 -6.64 -0.97
N ILE A 26 14.55 -5.40 -1.24
CA ILE A 26 14.61 -4.74 -2.55
C ILE A 26 15.66 -3.64 -2.48
N GLN A 27 16.59 -3.64 -3.44
CA GLN A 27 17.63 -2.61 -3.51
C GLN A 27 17.09 -1.31 -4.10
N ARG A 28 17.71 -0.18 -3.73
CA ARG A 28 17.29 1.15 -4.21
C ARG A 28 17.25 1.24 -5.73
N GLU A 29 18.19 0.60 -6.40
CA GLU A 29 18.38 0.58 -7.86
C GLU A 29 17.23 -0.15 -8.57
N GLN A 30 16.56 -1.07 -7.87
CA GLN A 30 15.39 -1.78 -8.38
C GLN A 30 14.10 -0.93 -8.31
N ILE A 31 14.13 0.20 -7.60
CA ILE A 31 13.00 1.12 -7.46
C ILE A 31 13.07 2.19 -8.56
N PHE A 32 12.31 1.97 -9.63
CA PHE A 32 12.26 2.88 -10.78
C PHE A 32 11.63 4.25 -10.46
N ALA A 33 10.55 4.27 -9.67
CA ALA A 33 9.78 5.48 -9.43
C ALA A 33 9.04 5.46 -8.08
N ILE A 34 8.72 6.66 -7.59
CA ILE A 34 7.88 6.89 -6.41
C ILE A 34 6.58 7.54 -6.86
N ILE A 35 5.46 7.05 -6.32
CA ILE A 35 4.13 7.60 -6.62
C ILE A 35 3.92 8.85 -5.76
N ILE A 36 3.68 10.00 -6.40
CA ILE A 36 3.41 11.28 -5.71
C ILE A 36 1.91 11.64 -5.64
N LYS A 37 1.09 11.10 -6.54
CA LYS A 37 -0.38 11.27 -6.57
C LYS A 37 -1.02 10.17 -7.40
N VAL A 38 -2.29 9.88 -7.14
CA VAL A 38 -3.05 8.82 -7.83
C VAL A 38 -4.40 9.35 -8.30
N LYS A 39 -4.79 9.11 -9.55
CA LYS A 39 -6.16 9.40 -10.03
C LYS A 39 -7.03 8.16 -9.87
N ARG A 40 -8.13 8.25 -9.12
CA ARG A 40 -9.09 7.15 -8.92
C ARG A 40 -10.50 7.65 -9.14
N LYS A 41 -11.24 7.00 -10.03
CA LYS A 41 -12.63 7.38 -10.39
C LYS A 41 -12.78 8.88 -10.72
N GLY A 42 -11.85 9.42 -11.51
CA GLY A 42 -11.85 10.84 -11.90
C GLY A 42 -11.27 11.82 -10.87
N LYS A 43 -11.13 11.42 -9.59
CA LYS A 43 -10.58 12.28 -8.52
C LYS A 43 -9.10 12.03 -8.32
N TRP A 44 -8.32 13.10 -8.17
CA TRP A 44 -6.93 13.01 -7.73
C TRP A 44 -6.89 12.76 -6.22
N ILE A 45 -5.97 11.90 -5.81
CA ILE A 45 -5.64 11.59 -4.42
C ILE A 45 -4.18 11.96 -4.23
N VAL A 46 -3.93 12.84 -3.26
CA VAL A 46 -2.63 13.40 -2.90
C VAL A 46 -2.27 13.03 -1.45
N PRO A 47 -1.01 13.20 -1.01
CA PRO A 47 -0.58 12.82 0.34
C PRO A 47 -1.37 13.43 1.50
N GLU A 48 -1.98 14.59 1.27
CA GLU A 48 -2.77 15.34 2.24
C GLU A 48 -4.13 14.69 2.51
N ASP A 49 -4.66 13.93 1.54
CA ASP A 49 -5.97 13.31 1.60
C ASP A 49 -6.05 12.24 2.68
N PHE A 50 -7.19 12.19 3.35
CA PHE A 50 -7.48 11.15 4.35
C PHE A 50 -7.28 9.74 3.78
N GLN A 51 -7.74 9.49 2.55
CA GLN A 51 -7.60 8.17 1.93
C GLN A 51 -6.12 7.79 1.75
N TRP A 52 -5.26 8.75 1.37
CA TRP A 52 -3.83 8.49 1.26
C TRP A 52 -3.23 8.14 2.62
N LYS A 53 -3.49 8.97 3.64
CA LYS A 53 -2.99 8.77 5.00
C LYS A 53 -3.42 7.42 5.59
N PHE A 54 -4.67 7.03 5.35
CA PHE A 54 -5.19 5.71 5.76
C PHE A 54 -4.37 4.57 5.14
N PHE A 55 -4.17 4.58 3.81
CA PHE A 55 -3.43 3.52 3.15
C PHE A 55 -1.92 3.56 3.43
N ALA A 56 -1.36 4.73 3.74
CA ALA A 56 0.05 4.88 4.05
C ALA A 56 0.39 4.44 5.48
N HIS A 57 -0.45 4.75 6.48
CA HIS A 57 -0.11 4.54 7.89
C HIS A 57 -0.92 3.42 8.56
N ILE A 58 -2.22 3.30 8.26
CA ILE A 58 -3.10 2.36 8.96
C ILE A 58 -3.07 1.00 8.27
N TRP A 59 -3.23 1.00 6.94
CA TRP A 59 -3.32 -0.23 6.14
C TRP A 59 -2.11 -1.18 6.28
N PRO A 60 -0.85 -0.72 6.39
CA PRO A 60 0.31 -1.59 6.64
C PRO A 60 0.33 -2.23 8.04
N ASN A 61 -0.39 -1.67 9.01
CA ASN A 61 -0.44 -2.21 10.37
C ASN A 61 -1.51 -3.29 10.56
N ILE A 62 -2.45 -3.42 9.61
CA ILE A 62 -3.58 -4.37 9.69
C ILE A 62 -3.47 -5.55 8.71
N ILE A 63 -2.24 -5.95 8.36
CA ILE A 63 -1.95 -7.00 7.36
C ILE A 63 -2.74 -8.29 7.58
N PRO A 64 -2.78 -8.89 8.79
CA PRO A 64 -3.48 -10.17 9.00
C PRO A 64 -4.98 -10.08 8.70
N LEU A 65 -5.59 -8.91 8.96
CA LEU A 65 -7.01 -8.67 8.81
C LEU A 65 -7.42 -8.32 7.37
N ARG A 66 -6.46 -8.00 6.49
CA ARG A 66 -6.73 -7.57 5.11
C ARG A 66 -7.58 -8.55 4.33
N ARG A 67 -7.32 -9.86 4.46
CA ARG A 67 -8.05 -10.89 3.71
C ARG A 67 -9.53 -10.87 4.05
N THR A 68 -9.87 -10.70 5.32
CA THR A 68 -11.25 -10.60 5.80
C THR A 68 -11.89 -9.30 5.31
N ILE A 69 -11.23 -8.15 5.52
CA ILE A 69 -11.74 -6.84 5.09
C ILE A 69 -12.03 -6.82 3.58
N ILE A 70 -11.09 -7.33 2.76
CA ILE A 70 -11.25 -7.36 1.30
C ILE A 70 -12.40 -8.29 0.90
N LYS A 71 -12.53 -9.47 1.52
CA LYS A 71 -13.65 -10.40 1.25
C LYS A 71 -14.99 -9.74 1.59
N THR A 72 -15.10 -9.16 2.77
CA THR A 72 -16.31 -8.47 3.23
C THR A 72 -16.65 -7.29 2.32
N TYR A 73 -15.66 -6.47 1.96
CA TYR A 73 -15.87 -5.36 1.03
C TYR A 73 -16.35 -5.83 -0.35
N ARG A 74 -15.79 -6.92 -0.89
CA ARG A 74 -16.25 -7.50 -2.17
C ARG A 74 -17.67 -8.03 -2.08
N PHE A 75 -18.06 -8.59 -0.94
CA PHE A 75 -19.41 -9.07 -0.69
C PHE A 75 -20.43 -7.91 -0.69
N PHE A 76 -20.14 -6.82 0.03
CA PHE A 76 -21.04 -5.65 0.10
C PHE A 76 -21.10 -4.81 -1.18
N LYS A 77 -20.08 -4.91 -2.04
CA LYS A 77 -20.03 -4.17 -3.32
C LYS A 77 -20.65 -4.95 -4.48
N ARG A 78 -21.04 -6.20 -4.25
CA ARG A 78 -21.77 -7.03 -5.19
C ARG A 78 -23.25 -6.71 -5.12
#